data_AF-A0A1N7MCA4-F1
#
_entry.id   AF-A0A1N7MCA4-F1
#
_cell.length_a   1.000
_cell.length_b   1.000
_cell.length_c   1.000
_cell.angle_alpha   90.00
_cell.angle_beta   90.00
_cell.angle_gamma   90.00
#
_symmetry.space_group_name_H-M   'P 1'
#
loop_
_entity.id
_entity.type
_entity.pdbx_description
1 polymer ?
#
loop_
_entity_poly.entity_id
_entity_poly.type
_entity_poly.pdbx_seq_one_letter_code
_entity_poly.pdbx_strand_id
1 'polypeptide(L)'
;MTFGLRTVAIMAIASAAMVATGAVIGVYSRQSLIETLTAQQIAAQRDAQRLDEEGQGLAKQIEQLQVELGNSRRQLDSTYAAVEVGGAVDFPVLRGMARPGDTLKSFAAREGVSVEVIRALNPWIKSDQMTLTDRQTIWIPKSAPATAAKSGK
;
A
#
# COMPACT_ATOMS: atom_id res chain seq x y z
N MET A 1 31.32 56.16 73.54
CA MET A 1 30.30 55.79 72.53
C MET A 1 30.90 55.27 71.21
N THR A 2 32.18 54.89 71.14
CA THR A 2 32.84 54.46 69.89
C THR A 2 32.89 52.93 69.69
N PHE A 3 32.62 52.15 70.74
CA PHE A 3 32.68 50.69 70.70
C PHE A 3 31.53 50.07 69.88
N GLY A 4 30.32 50.63 69.95
CA GLY A 4 29.16 50.12 69.20
C GLY A 4 29.27 50.30 67.68
N LEU A 5 29.88 51.39 67.21
CA LEU A 5 30.00 51.67 65.77
C LEU A 5 30.91 50.68 65.04
N ARG A 6 32.00 50.26 65.68
CA ARG A 6 32.96 49.30 65.10
C ARG A 6 32.35 47.91 64.93
N THR A 7 31.58 47.45 65.92
CA THR A 7 30.92 46.14 65.87
C THR A 7 29.82 46.08 64.82
N VAL A 8 29.04 47.16 64.68
CA VAL A 8 28.03 47.28 63.61
C VAL A 8 28.68 47.28 62.22
N ALA A 9 29.80 47.99 62.04
CA ALA A 9 30.53 48.00 60.78
C ALA A 9 31.08 46.60 60.41
N ILE A 10 31.63 45.86 61.37
CA ILE A 10 32.14 44.49 61.13
C ILE A 10 31.00 43.52 60.76
N MET A 11 29.86 43.59 61.46
CA MET A 11 28.68 42.78 61.15
C MET A 11 28.10 43.11 59.76
N ALA A 12 28.06 44.39 59.38
CA ALA A 12 27.62 44.83 58.07
C ALA A 12 28.53 44.29 56.95
N ILE A 13 29.85 44.36 57.11
CA ILE A 13 30.82 43.80 56.14
C ILE A 13 30.68 42.28 56.04
N ALA A 14 30.52 41.57 57.17
CA ALA A 14 30.35 40.12 57.19
C ALA A 14 29.06 39.68 56.48
N SER A 15 27.95 40.38 56.72
CA SER A 15 26.67 40.10 56.05
C SER A 15 26.73 40.39 54.54
N ALA A 16 27.36 41.49 54.13
CA ALA A 16 27.58 41.80 52.72
C ALA A 16 28.46 40.74 52.03
N ALA A 17 29.50 40.25 52.70
CA ALA A 17 30.36 39.18 52.19
C ALA A 17 29.60 37.84 52.02
N MET A 18 28.72 37.49 52.98
CA MET A 18 27.89 36.29 52.86
C MET A 18 26.88 36.39 51.72
N VAL A 19 26.23 37.55 51.55
CA VAL A 19 25.29 37.80 50.43
C VAL A 19 26.03 37.74 49.09
N ALA A 20 27.21 38.35 48.99
CA ALA A 20 28.04 38.29 47.78
C ALA A 20 28.48 36.87 47.46
N THR A 21 28.88 36.08 48.47
CA THR A 21 29.28 34.67 48.29
C THR A 21 28.10 33.82 47.80
N GLY A 22 26.90 34.00 48.38
CA GLY A 22 25.68 33.32 47.94
C GLY A 22 25.27 33.69 46.50
N ALA A 23 25.41 34.97 46.13
CA ALA A 23 25.15 35.44 44.77
C ALA A 23 26.13 34.81 43.76
N VAL A 24 27.42 34.72 44.11
CA VAL A 24 28.45 34.09 43.28
C VAL A 24 28.17 32.59 43.07
N ILE A 25 27.85 31.85 44.14
CA ILE A 25 27.46 30.42 44.04
C ILE A 25 26.21 30.24 43.16
N GLY A 26 25.22 31.12 43.30
CA GLY A 26 24.01 31.11 42.48
C GLY A 26 24.25 31.42 41.00
N VAL A 27 25.24 32.26 40.67
CA VAL A 27 25.65 32.53 39.29
C VAL A 27 26.35 31.31 38.69
N TYR A 28 27.26 30.66 39.42
CA TYR A 28 27.93 29.44 38.95
C TYR A 28 26.93 28.29 38.67
N SER A 29 25.92 28.09 39.52
CA SER A 29 24.92 27.04 39.32
C SER A 29 23.97 27.34 38.15
N ARG A 30 23.66 28.60 37.88
CA ARG A 30 22.92 29.01 36.67
C ARG A 30 23.76 28.82 35.41
N GLN A 31 25.05 29.12 35.47
CA GLN A 31 25.94 28.97 34.33
C GLN A 31 26.02 27.50 33.88
N SER A 32 26.16 26.56 34.80
CA SER A 32 26.16 25.12 34.47
C SER A 32 24.79 24.63 33.98
N LEU A 33 23.69 25.18 34.49
CA LEU A 33 22.36 24.89 33.96
C LEU A 33 22.21 25.39 32.51
N ILE A 34 22.71 26.58 32.18
CA ILE A 34 22.69 27.11 30.81
C ILE A 34 23.54 26.24 29.88
N GLU A 35 24.72 25.81 30.32
CA GLU A 35 25.59 24.90 29.55
C GLU A 35 24.93 23.55 29.29
N THR A 36 24.26 22.96 30.28
CA THR A 36 23.54 21.70 30.10
C THR A 36 22.31 21.84 29.23
N LEU A 37 21.52 22.92 29.39
CA LEU A 37 20.36 23.20 28.53
C LEU A 37 20.77 23.46 27.09
N THR A 38 21.85 24.21 26.86
CA THR A 38 22.36 24.44 25.50
C THR A 38 22.89 23.15 24.88
N ALA A 39 23.59 22.30 25.65
CA ALA A 39 24.01 20.98 25.18
C ALA A 39 22.81 20.08 24.83
N GLN A 40 21.77 20.05 25.66
CA GLN A 40 20.52 19.33 25.38
C GLN A 40 19.81 19.87 24.15
N GLN A 41 19.73 21.19 23.98
CA GLN A 41 19.12 21.81 22.82
C GLN A 41 19.88 21.46 21.53
N ILE A 42 21.21 21.48 21.56
CA ILE A 42 22.05 21.07 20.42
C ILE A 42 21.83 19.58 20.10
N ALA A 43 21.77 18.72 21.10
CA ALA A 43 21.49 17.30 20.91
C ALA A 43 20.11 17.08 20.28
N ALA A 44 19.07 17.73 20.80
CA ALA A 44 17.72 17.66 20.25
C ALA A 44 17.65 18.21 18.81
N GLN A 45 18.38 19.27 18.50
CA GLN A 45 18.47 19.80 17.12
C GLN A 45 19.14 18.82 16.17
N ARG A 46 20.20 18.12 16.60
CA ARG A 46 20.84 17.07 15.80
C ARG A 46 19.92 15.88 15.57
N ASP A 47 19.18 15.46 16.59
CA ASP A 47 18.20 14.39 16.44
C ASP A 47 17.08 14.78 15.45
N ALA A 48 16.60 16.02 15.53
CA ALA A 48 15.63 16.52 14.56
C ALA A 48 16.17 16.54 13.12
N GLN A 49 17.44 16.95 12.94
CA GLN A 49 18.10 16.92 11.62
C GLN A 49 18.24 15.49 11.09
N ARG A 50 18.65 14.54 11.94
CA ARG A 50 18.76 13.13 11.55
C ARG A 50 17.41 12.55 11.13
N LEU A 51 16.35 12.85 11.87
CA LEU A 51 14.99 12.42 11.52
C LEU A 51 14.52 13.04 10.20
N ASP A 52 14.90 14.28 9.91
CA ASP A 52 14.60 14.92 8.61
C ASP A 52 15.34 14.22 7.47
N GLU A 53 16.63 13.89 7.64
CA GLU A 53 17.41 13.13 6.66
C GLU A 53 16.83 11.73 6.42
N GLU A 54 16.45 11.02 7.49
CA GLU A 54 15.77 9.73 7.41
C GLU A 54 14.42 9.86 6.68
N GLY A 55 13.63 10.89 7.01
CA GLY A 55 12.36 11.19 6.35
C GLY A 55 12.51 11.47 4.85
N GLN A 56 13.51 12.27 4.47
CA GLN A 56 13.83 12.53 3.06
C GLN A 56 14.32 11.26 2.34
N GLY A 57 15.10 10.41 3.01
CA GLY A 57 15.54 9.12 2.49
C GLY A 57 14.37 8.19 2.18
N LEU A 58 13.42 8.08 3.12
CA LEU A 58 12.20 7.31 2.94
C LEU A 58 11.32 7.87 1.82
N ALA A 59 11.18 9.20 1.72
CA ALA A 59 10.42 9.84 0.64
C ALA A 59 10.99 9.48 -0.74
N LYS A 60 12.32 9.49 -0.89
CA LYS A 60 12.99 9.05 -2.13
C LYS A 60 12.75 7.56 -2.43
N GLN A 61 12.77 6.70 -1.41
CA GLN A 61 12.44 5.27 -1.59
C GLN A 61 11.00 5.07 -2.07
N ILE A 62 10.05 5.79 -1.49
CA ILE A 62 8.65 5.74 -1.92
C ILE A 62 8.51 6.18 -3.39
N GLU A 63 9.19 7.26 -3.77
CA GLU A 63 9.20 7.73 -5.17
C GLU A 63 9.77 6.69 -6.13
N GLN A 64 10.91 6.07 -5.78
CA GLN A 64 11.52 5.00 -6.58
C GLN A 64 10.59 3.79 -6.74
N LEU A 65 9.96 3.35 -5.64
CA LEU A 65 9.01 2.23 -5.66
C LEU A 65 7.78 2.55 -6.52
N GLN A 66 7.28 3.79 -6.50
CA GLN A 66 6.18 4.21 -7.35
C GLN A 66 6.56 4.17 -8.83
N VAL A 67 7.77 4.61 -9.19
CA VAL A 67 8.30 4.52 -10.56
C VAL A 67 8.43 3.06 -10.99
N GLU A 68 8.96 2.20 -10.13
CA GLU A 68 9.08 0.76 -10.40
C GLU A 68 7.72 0.11 -10.63
N LEU A 69 6.74 0.34 -9.74
CA LEU A 69 5.37 -0.13 -9.91
C LEU A 69 4.75 0.35 -11.23
N GLY A 70 5.00 1.61 -11.60
CA GLY A 70 4.56 2.16 -12.88
C GLY A 70 5.17 1.42 -14.08
N ASN A 71 6.46 1.09 -14.01
CA ASN A 71 7.16 0.34 -15.06
C ASN A 71 6.66 -1.11 -15.14
N SER A 72 6.51 -1.80 -14.01
CA SER A 72 5.96 -3.16 -13.96
C SER A 72 4.54 -3.21 -14.51
N ARG A 73 3.71 -2.22 -14.21
CA ARG A 73 2.35 -2.13 -14.79
C ARG A 73 2.40 -2.01 -16.31
N ARG A 74 3.23 -1.12 -16.87
CA ARG A 74 3.39 -0.99 -18.33
C ARG A 74 3.91 -2.29 -18.96
N GLN A 75 4.82 -2.99 -18.29
CA GLN A 75 5.31 -4.29 -18.75
C GLN A 75 4.19 -5.34 -18.80
N LEU A 76 3.35 -5.40 -17.76
CA LEU A 76 2.17 -6.27 -17.75
C LEU A 76 1.22 -5.91 -18.89
N ASP A 77 0.93 -4.62 -19.09
CA ASP A 77 0.08 -4.16 -20.20
C ASP A 77 0.68 -4.57 -21.56
N SER A 78 2.01 -4.49 -21.74
CA SER A 78 2.67 -4.89 -23.01
C SER A 78 2.80 -6.41 -23.21
N THR A 79 2.89 -7.19 -22.13
CA THR A 79 3.11 -8.65 -22.16
C THR A 79 1.78 -9.42 -22.20
N TYR A 80 0.72 -8.84 -21.63
CA TYR A 80 -0.60 -9.46 -21.52
C TYR A 80 -1.71 -8.72 -22.30
N ALA A 81 -1.40 -7.65 -23.04
CA ALA A 81 -2.30 -7.17 -24.08
C ALA A 81 -2.51 -8.30 -25.08
N ALA A 82 -3.70 -8.88 -25.06
CA ALA A 82 -4.10 -9.88 -26.04
C ALA A 82 -3.99 -9.25 -27.43
N VAL A 83 -3.00 -9.69 -28.21
CA VAL A 83 -2.98 -9.43 -29.65
C VAL A 83 -4.09 -10.27 -30.23
N GLU A 84 -5.13 -9.63 -30.78
CA GLU A 84 -6.21 -10.33 -31.47
C GLU A 84 -5.64 -11.03 -32.72
N VAL A 85 -5.34 -12.31 -32.58
CA VAL A 85 -5.01 -13.19 -33.71
C VAL A 85 -6.33 -13.73 -34.25
N GLY A 86 -6.92 -13.05 -35.23
CA GLY A 86 -8.12 -13.49 -35.95
C GLY A 86 -9.30 -12.53 -35.76
N GLY A 87 -9.72 -11.91 -36.87
CA GLY A 87 -10.62 -10.75 -36.84
C GLY A 87 -12.07 -11.01 -36.43
N ALA A 88 -12.74 -9.92 -36.08
CA ALA A 88 -14.18 -9.63 -36.19
C ALA A 88 -15.21 -10.72 -35.79
N VAL A 89 -14.83 -11.70 -34.99
CA VAL A 89 -15.81 -12.55 -34.31
C VAL A 89 -15.64 -12.37 -32.82
N ASP A 90 -16.33 -11.34 -32.34
CA ASP A 90 -16.57 -11.07 -30.94
C ASP A 90 -17.40 -12.24 -30.39
N PHE A 91 -16.73 -13.33 -30.02
CA PHE A 91 -17.32 -14.49 -29.34
C PHE A 91 -17.09 -14.34 -27.83
N PRO A 92 -17.85 -13.50 -27.10
CA PRO A 92 -17.74 -13.51 -25.66
C PRO A 92 -18.18 -14.91 -25.17
N VAL A 93 -17.32 -15.54 -24.38
CA VAL A 93 -17.57 -16.85 -23.80
C VAL A 93 -18.45 -16.67 -22.56
N LEU A 94 -19.58 -17.37 -22.50
CA LEU A 94 -20.48 -17.39 -21.35
C LEU A 94 -20.26 -18.64 -20.51
N ARG A 95 -20.67 -18.58 -19.24
CA ARG A 95 -20.67 -19.73 -18.32
C ARG A 95 -22.06 -20.35 -18.26
N GLY A 96 -22.20 -21.56 -18.76
CA GLY A 96 -23.37 -22.41 -18.54
C GLY A 96 -23.16 -23.35 -17.35
N MET A 97 -24.25 -23.69 -16.64
CA MET A 97 -24.21 -24.58 -15.48
C MET A 97 -24.91 -25.91 -15.79
N ALA A 98 -24.21 -27.01 -15.59
CA ALA A 98 -24.77 -28.35 -15.72
C ALA A 98 -25.79 -28.64 -14.61
N ARG A 99 -26.83 -29.40 -14.98
CA ARG A 99 -27.89 -29.87 -14.08
C ARG A 99 -27.70 -31.36 -13.79
N PRO A 100 -28.31 -31.90 -12.70
CA PRO A 100 -28.24 -33.33 -12.42
C PRO A 100 -28.74 -34.16 -13.61
N GLY A 101 -27.93 -35.13 -14.04
CA GLY A 101 -28.24 -36.02 -15.16
C GLY A 101 -27.87 -35.47 -16.55
N ASP A 102 -27.27 -34.27 -16.63
CA ASP A 102 -26.78 -33.77 -17.91
C ASP A 102 -25.61 -34.61 -18.44
N THR A 103 -25.66 -34.89 -19.74
CA THR A 103 -24.52 -35.31 -20.56
C THR A 103 -24.06 -34.12 -21.39
N LEU A 104 -22.85 -34.18 -21.91
CA LEU A 104 -22.38 -33.14 -22.83
C LEU A 104 -23.35 -32.90 -24.00
N LYS A 105 -23.92 -33.98 -24.56
CA LYS A 105 -24.89 -33.92 -25.65
C LYS A 105 -26.21 -33.26 -25.25
N SER A 106 -26.78 -33.60 -24.09
CA SER A 106 -28.03 -33.00 -23.62
C SER A 106 -27.85 -31.54 -23.21
N PHE A 107 -26.69 -31.21 -22.64
CA PHE A 107 -26.29 -29.85 -22.33
C PHE A 107 -26.14 -29.00 -23.60
N ALA A 108 -25.42 -29.51 -24.61
CA ALA A 108 -25.23 -28.85 -25.90
C ALA A 108 -26.56 -28.52 -26.59
N ALA A 109 -27.48 -29.49 -26.61
CA ALA A 109 -28.82 -29.31 -27.17
C ALA A 109 -29.63 -28.23 -26.43
N ARG A 110 -29.51 -28.15 -25.10
CA ARG A 110 -30.21 -27.14 -24.29
C ARG A 110 -29.69 -25.73 -24.55
N GLU A 111 -28.38 -25.57 -24.66
CA GLU A 111 -27.75 -24.27 -24.90
C GLU A 111 -27.77 -23.87 -26.38
N GLY A 112 -28.25 -24.74 -27.28
CA GLY A 112 -28.36 -24.47 -28.72
C GLY A 112 -27.00 -24.42 -29.43
N VAL A 113 -26.02 -25.18 -28.94
CA VAL A 113 -24.64 -25.20 -29.43
C VAL A 113 -24.25 -26.64 -29.81
N SER A 114 -23.34 -26.81 -30.77
CA SER A 114 -22.83 -28.15 -31.12
C SER A 114 -21.86 -28.69 -30.07
N VAL A 115 -21.76 -30.02 -29.94
CA VAL A 115 -20.84 -30.67 -29.00
C VAL A 115 -19.38 -30.35 -29.33
N GLU A 116 -19.06 -30.25 -30.62
CA GLU A 116 -17.74 -29.91 -31.14
C GLU A 116 -17.33 -28.50 -30.72
N VAL A 117 -18.25 -27.53 -30.79
CA VAL A 117 -17.99 -26.16 -30.37
C VAL A 117 -17.78 -26.07 -28.85
N ILE A 118 -18.57 -26.79 -28.06
CA ILE A 118 -18.35 -26.87 -26.60
C ILE A 118 -16.98 -27.50 -26.31
N ARG A 119 -16.57 -28.56 -27.01
CA ARG A 119 -15.25 -29.17 -26.80
C ARG A 119 -14.09 -28.26 -27.20
N ALA A 120 -14.23 -27.50 -28.28
CA ALA A 120 -13.24 -26.52 -28.68
C ALA A 120 -13.00 -25.46 -27.60
N LEU A 121 -14.06 -25.06 -26.89
CA LEU A 121 -13.96 -24.11 -25.78
C LEU A 121 -13.53 -24.75 -24.45
N ASN A 122 -13.68 -26.07 -24.26
CA ASN A 122 -13.42 -26.74 -22.98
C ASN A 122 -12.42 -27.91 -23.13
N PRO A 123 -11.10 -27.65 -23.22
CA PRO A 123 -10.07 -28.67 -23.52
C PRO A 123 -9.96 -29.83 -22.49
N TRP A 124 -10.54 -29.68 -21.31
CA TRP A 124 -10.61 -30.73 -20.29
C TRP A 124 -11.67 -31.78 -20.58
N ILE A 125 -12.61 -31.54 -21.49
CA ILE A 125 -13.65 -32.50 -21.87
C ILE A 125 -13.06 -33.53 -22.84
N LYS A 126 -12.99 -34.78 -22.39
CA LYS A 126 -12.28 -35.87 -23.10
C LYS A 126 -13.14 -36.70 -24.04
N SER A 127 -14.47 -36.64 -23.93
CA SER A 127 -15.39 -37.46 -24.72
C SER A 127 -16.75 -36.78 -24.92
N ASP A 128 -17.39 -37.05 -26.06
CA ASP A 128 -18.71 -36.54 -26.42
C ASP A 128 -19.84 -37.15 -25.56
N GLN A 129 -19.55 -38.29 -24.91
CA GLN A 129 -20.46 -39.02 -24.03
C GLN A 129 -20.20 -38.75 -22.55
N MET A 130 -19.38 -37.76 -22.21
CA MET A 130 -19.05 -37.46 -20.83
C MET A 130 -20.30 -37.02 -20.04
N THR A 131 -20.54 -37.68 -18.92
CA THR A 131 -21.53 -37.25 -17.92
C THR A 131 -20.98 -36.02 -17.20
N LEU A 132 -21.81 -34.99 -17.09
CA LEU A 132 -21.46 -33.77 -16.39
C LEU A 132 -21.80 -33.90 -14.91
N THR A 133 -20.97 -33.29 -14.07
CA THR A 133 -21.23 -33.26 -12.62
C THR A 133 -22.27 -32.17 -12.33
N ASP A 134 -23.10 -32.39 -11.29
CA ASP A 134 -24.04 -31.36 -10.85
C ASP A 134 -23.32 -30.03 -10.57
N ARG A 135 -23.91 -28.93 -11.06
CA ARG A 135 -23.38 -27.55 -10.96
C ARG A 135 -22.00 -27.33 -11.61
N GLN A 136 -21.51 -28.25 -12.44
CA GLN A 136 -20.29 -28.03 -13.20
C GLN A 136 -20.44 -26.83 -14.15
N THR A 137 -19.45 -25.94 -14.16
CA THR A 137 -19.41 -24.80 -15.08
C THR A 137 -18.80 -25.20 -16.41
N ILE A 138 -19.44 -24.83 -17.51
CA ILE A 138 -19.01 -25.10 -18.89
C ILE A 138 -18.98 -23.80 -19.67
N TRP A 139 -17.93 -23.60 -20.46
CA TRP A 139 -17.80 -22.46 -21.37
C TRP A 139 -18.61 -22.71 -22.64
N ILE A 140 -19.46 -21.75 -22.99
CA ILE A 140 -20.28 -21.81 -24.20
C ILE A 140 -20.09 -20.52 -25.00
N PRO A 141 -20.17 -20.57 -26.35
CA PRO A 141 -20.13 -19.34 -27.15
C PRO A 141 -21.41 -18.54 -26.89
N LYS A 142 -21.32 -17.20 -26.87
CA LYS A 142 -22.52 -16.37 -26.98
C LYS A 142 -23.05 -16.46 -28.41
N SER A 143 -24.09 -17.25 -28.61
CA SER A 143 -24.87 -17.16 -29.84
C SER A 143 -25.53 -15.78 -29.89
N ALA A 144 -25.38 -15.07 -31.01
CA ALA A 144 -26.26 -13.94 -31.31
C ALA A 144 -27.72 -14.45 -31.29
N PRO A 145 -28.70 -13.66 -30.79
CA PRO A 145 -30.08 -14.10 -30.70
C PRO A 145 -30.58 -14.61 -32.06
N ALA A 146 -31.25 -15.77 -32.06
CA ALA A 146 -31.70 -16.51 -33.23
C ALA A 146 -32.89 -15.84 -33.97
N THR A 147 -32.81 -14.55 -34.21
CA THR A 147 -33.79 -13.77 -34.99
C THR A 147 -33.36 -13.50 -36.44
N ALA A 148 -32.13 -13.83 -36.85
CA ALA A 148 -31.64 -13.53 -38.20
C ALA A 148 -31.79 -14.67 -39.23
N ALA A 149 -32.30 -15.85 -38.86
CA ALA A 149 -32.36 -17.04 -39.75
C ALA A 149 -33.78 -17.43 -40.22
N LYS A 150 -34.74 -16.49 -40.19
CA LYS A 150 -36.06 -16.64 -40.83
C LYS A 150 -36.46 -15.34 -41.56
N SER A 151 -35.70 -14.96 -42.58
CA SER A 151 -36.11 -13.99 -43.59
C SER A 151 -35.22 -14.16 -44.82
N GLY A 152 -35.57 -15.11 -45.67
CA GLY A 152 -34.81 -15.44 -46.87
C GLY A 152 -35.41 -16.64 -47.57
N LYS A 153 -36.68 -16.53 -47.96
CA LYS A 153 -37.30 -17.36 -48.98
C LYS A 153 -37.99 -16.44 -49.97
#